data_AF-A0A948W0W1-F1
#
_entry.id   AF-A0A948W0W1-F1
#
_cell.length_a   1.000
_cell.length_b   1.000
_cell.length_c   1.000
_cell.angle_alpha   90.00
_cell.angle_beta   90.00
_cell.angle_gamma   90.00
#
_symmetry.space_group_name_H-M   'P 1'
#
loop_
_entity.id
_entity.type
_entity.pdbx_description
1 polymer ?
#
loop_
_entity_poly.entity_id
_entity_poly.type
_entity_poly.pdbx_seq_one_letter_code
_entity_poly.pdbx_strand_id
1 'polypeptide(L)'
;MGFDFFGTKRKKEKLFLVLDIGTEAVKILVCRKDNSKVAVLGAATQYFERYGVFNGKIFEVNVIKKSVLKAIEQVQSQGQNLKKLPVLLTMGPNILKARVSL
;
A
#
# COMPACT_ATOMS: atom_id res chain seq x y z
N MET A 1 11.17 10.27 50.24
CA MET A 1 11.27 8.87 49.80
C MET A 1 10.38 8.72 48.59
N GLY A 2 10.98 8.62 47.40
CA GLY A 2 10.29 8.63 46.13
C GLY A 2 9.75 7.27 45.72
N PHE A 3 8.85 7.28 44.74
CA PHE A 3 8.65 6.15 43.83
C PHE A 3 8.52 6.71 42.41
N ASP A 4 9.24 6.04 41.51
CA ASP A 4 9.81 6.58 40.29
C ASP A 4 8.84 7.05 39.22
N PHE A 5 9.20 8.22 38.68
CA PHE A 5 8.89 8.71 37.34
C PHE A 5 9.56 7.84 36.26
N PHE A 6 9.12 6.59 36.04
CA PHE A 6 9.49 5.86 34.82
C PHE A 6 8.61 6.30 33.66
N GLY A 7 9.03 7.40 33.04
CA GLY A 7 8.53 7.90 31.76
C GLY A 7 8.81 6.91 30.62
N THR A 8 8.05 5.82 30.52
CA THR A 8 7.94 5.09 29.26
C THR A 8 7.23 6.00 28.28
N LYS A 9 7.97 6.73 27.45
CA LYS A 9 7.44 7.35 26.24
C LYS A 9 6.69 6.27 25.45
N ARG A 10 5.37 6.20 25.60
CA ARG A 10 4.50 5.29 24.82
C ARG A 10 4.81 5.60 23.35
N LYS A 11 5.58 4.72 22.69
CA LYS A 11 5.99 4.93 21.30
C LYS A 11 4.72 5.11 20.49
N LYS A 12 4.61 6.25 19.79
CA LYS A 12 3.41 6.59 19.02
C LYS A 12 3.10 5.44 18.06
N GLU A 13 1.91 4.87 18.19
CA GLU A 13 1.35 3.98 17.16
C GLU A 13 1.42 4.70 15.81
N LYS A 14 1.96 4.01 14.81
CA LYS A 14 2.06 4.56 13.45
C LYS A 14 1.16 3.75 12.52
N LEU A 15 0.16 4.42 11.98
CA LEU A 15 -0.62 3.93 10.86
C LEU A 15 0.10 4.27 9.55
N PHE A 16 0.12 3.33 8.62
CA PHE A 16 0.68 3.53 7.29
C PHE A 16 -0.03 2.65 6.26
N LEU A 17 0.00 3.07 5.00
CA LEU A 17 -0.51 2.31 3.87
C LEU A 17 0.66 1.60 3.18
N VAL A 18 0.46 0.35 2.77
CA VAL A 18 1.32 -0.30 1.78
C VAL A 18 0.54 -0.40 0.49
N LEU A 19 1.12 0.07 -0.60
CA LEU A 19 0.57 -0.06 -1.95
C LEU A 19 1.58 -0.82 -2.81
N ASP A 20 1.24 -2.07 -3.15
CA ASP A 20 2.06 -2.94 -4.00
C ASP A 20 1.45 -3.04 -5.40
N ILE A 21 2.19 -2.58 -6.41
CA ILE A 21 1.81 -2.67 -7.81
C ILE A 21 2.59 -3.83 -8.44
N GLY A 22 1.94 -4.98 -8.50
CA GLY A 22 2.46 -6.15 -9.21
C GLY A 22 2.13 -6.13 -10.69
N THR A 23 2.50 -7.19 -11.40
CA THR A 23 2.17 -7.38 -12.81
C THR A 23 0.74 -7.85 -13.06
N GLU A 24 0.13 -8.49 -12.06
CA GLU A 24 -1.20 -9.11 -12.17
C GLU A 24 -2.27 -8.38 -11.35
N ALA A 25 -1.86 -7.68 -10.30
CA ALA A 25 -2.77 -7.05 -9.36
C ALA A 25 -2.10 -5.91 -8.60
N VAL A 26 -2.94 -4.98 -8.14
CA VAL A 26 -2.62 -4.01 -7.10
C VAL A 26 -3.07 -4.58 -5.76
N LYS A 27 -2.20 -4.52 -4.75
CA LYS A 27 -2.53 -4.90 -3.36
C LYS A 27 -2.36 -3.70 -2.45
N ILE A 28 -3.30 -3.52 -1.54
CA ILE A 28 -3.25 -2.48 -0.52
C ILE A 28 -3.38 -3.11 0.85
N LEU A 29 -2.54 -2.67 1.78
CA LEU A 29 -2.64 -3.00 3.20
C LEU A 29 -2.67 -1.71 4.02
N VAL A 30 -3.58 -1.65 5.00
CA VAL A 30 -3.53 -0.65 6.07
C VAL A 30 -2.89 -1.31 7.27
N CYS A 31 -1.78 -0.75 7.73
CA CYS A 31 -0.95 -1.36 8.74
C CYS A 31 -0.84 -0.46 9.96
N ARG A 32 -0.89 -1.08 11.14
CA ARG A 32 -0.50 -0.47 12.41
C ARG A 32 0.83 -1.06 12.85
N LYS A 33 1.83 -0.21 13.05
CA LYS A 33 3.10 -0.60 13.66
C LYS A 33 3.13 -0.19 15.13
N ASP A 34 3.33 -1.17 15.99
CA ASP A 34 3.66 -0.98 17.40
C ASP A 34 5.00 -1.67 17.68
N ASN A 35 6.02 -0.88 18.04
CA ASN A 35 7.38 -1.34 18.24
C ASN A 35 7.92 -2.15 17.04
N SER A 36 8.08 -3.46 17.21
CA SER A 36 8.59 -4.41 16.21
C SER A 36 7.48 -5.26 15.56
N LYS A 37 6.22 -5.03 15.93
CA LYS A 37 5.07 -5.77 15.40
C LYS A 37 4.29 -4.92 14.41
N VAL A 38 3.86 -5.56 13.32
CA VAL A 38 2.98 -4.96 12.32
C VAL A 38 1.69 -5.76 12.31
N ALA A 39 0.56 -5.08 12.52
CA ALA A 39 -0.78 -5.65 12.39
C ALA A 39 -1.43 -5.08 11.13
N VAL A 40 -2.08 -5.93 10.34
CA VAL A 40 -2.90 -5.54 9.19
C VAL A 40 -4.31 -5.25 9.69
N LEU A 41 -4.78 -4.02 9.47
CA LEU A 41 -6.11 -3.56 9.85
C LEU A 41 -7.13 -3.68 8.71
N GLY A 42 -6.66 -3.62 7.47
CA GLY A 42 -7.48 -3.75 6.28
C GLY A 42 -6.63 -4.14 5.09
N ALA A 43 -7.24 -4.84 4.14
CA ALA A 43 -6.57 -5.33 2.95
C ALA A 43 -7.52 -5.36 1.76
N ALA A 44 -7.00 -5.01 0.59
CA ALA A 44 -7.69 -5.20 -0.68
C ALA A 44 -6.71 -5.66 -1.74
N THR A 45 -7.22 -6.44 -2.70
CA THR A 45 -6.49 -6.85 -3.89
C THR A 45 -7.38 -6.63 -5.09
N GLN A 46 -6.83 -5.97 -6.10
CA GLN A 46 -7.52 -5.68 -7.36
C GLN A 46 -6.69 -6.22 -8.51
N TYR A 47 -7.18 -7.31 -9.09
CA TYR A 47 -6.59 -7.89 -10.29
C TYR A 47 -6.84 -7.00 -11.50
N PHE A 48 -5.90 -6.98 -12.43
CA PHE A 48 -6.12 -6.35 -13.72
C PHE A 48 -7.08 -7.22 -14.56
N GLU A 49 -8.09 -6.60 -15.17
CA GLU A 49 -9.04 -7.31 -16.02
C GLU A 49 -8.34 -7.74 -17.32
N ARG A 50 -8.00 -9.04 -17.40
CA ARG A 50 -7.41 -9.77 -18.54
C ARG A 50 -5.98 -9.38 -18.93
N TYR A 51 -5.25 -10.40 -19.37
CA TYR A 51 -3.88 -10.44 -19.87
C TYR A 51 -3.30 -9.09 -20.35
N GLY A 52 -2.20 -8.64 -19.73
CA GLY A 52 -1.17 -7.92 -20.48
C GLY A 52 -0.89 -6.45 -20.15
N VAL A 53 -1.21 -5.94 -18.94
CA VAL A 53 -0.74 -4.59 -18.52
C VAL A 53 0.77 -4.41 -18.71
N PHE A 54 1.54 -5.51 -18.63
CA PHE A 54 2.99 -5.53 -18.80
C PHE A 54 3.49 -6.39 -19.96
N ASN A 55 2.60 -7.08 -20.70
CA ASN A 55 2.97 -7.88 -21.88
C ASN A 55 2.80 -7.11 -23.21
N GLY A 56 2.07 -5.99 -23.21
CA GLY A 56 2.08 -5.03 -24.32
C GLY A 56 3.15 -3.95 -24.11
N LYS A 57 3.70 -3.39 -25.19
CA LYS A 57 4.58 -2.21 -25.17
C LYS A 57 3.94 -0.95 -24.55
N ILE A 58 2.69 -1.04 -24.08
CA ILE A 58 1.89 0.07 -23.61
C ILE A 58 1.59 -0.19 -22.14
N PHE A 59 2.36 0.45 -21.27
CA PHE A 59 2.04 0.57 -19.86
C PHE A 59 0.75 1.39 -19.72
N GLU A 60 -0.37 0.73 -19.43
CA GLU A 60 -1.66 1.40 -19.32
C GLU A 60 -1.82 2.07 -17.95
N VAL A 61 -1.27 3.28 -17.81
CA VAL A 61 -1.42 4.15 -16.63
C VAL A 61 -2.86 4.21 -16.13
N ASN A 62 -3.84 4.24 -17.06
CA ASN A 62 -5.26 4.29 -16.75
C ASN A 62 -5.78 3.02 -16.06
N VAL A 63 -5.29 1.83 -16.45
CA VAL A 63 -5.67 0.56 -15.83
C VAL A 63 -5.13 0.51 -14.41
N ILE A 64 -3.86 0.85 -14.21
CA ILE A 64 -3.25 0.89 -12.87
C ILE A 64 -3.96 1.90 -11.97
N LYS A 65 -4.21 3.11 -12.48
CA LYS A 65 -4.95 4.14 -11.73
C LYS A 65 -6.33 3.62 -11.29
N LYS A 66 -7.09 3.00 -12.19
CA LYS A 66 -8.41 2.41 -11.87
C LYS A 66 -8.29 1.32 -10.81
N SER A 67 -7.33 0.40 -10.94
CA SER A 67 -7.14 -0.68 -9.95
C SER A 67 -6.70 -0.15 -8.58
N VAL A 68 -5.82 0.85 -8.54
CA VAL A 68 -5.42 1.52 -7.29
C VAL A 68 -6.64 2.17 -6.62
N LEU A 69 -7.44 2.93 -7.38
CA LEU A 69 -8.64 3.58 -6.84
C LEU A 69 -9.66 2.57 -6.31
N LYS A 70 -9.96 1.49 -7.06
CA LYS A 70 -10.84 0.40 -6.61
C LYS A 70 -10.32 -0.25 -5.31
N ALA A 71 -9.00 -0.46 -5.20
CA ALA A 71 -8.40 -1.07 -4.01
C ALA A 71 -8.51 -0.13 -2.79
N ILE A 72 -8.33 1.18 -3.00
CA ILE A 72 -8.49 2.21 -1.97
C ILE A 72 -9.94 2.23 -1.48
N GLU A 73 -10.91 2.26 -2.39
CA GLU A 73 -12.34 2.27 -2.06
C GLU A 73 -12.75 1.03 -1.26
N GLN A 74 -12.25 -0.16 -1.64
CA GLN A 74 -12.52 -1.40 -0.92
C GLN A 74 -11.92 -1.41 0.50
N VAL A 75 -10.75 -0.83 0.70
CA VAL A 75 -10.17 -0.70 2.05
C VAL A 75 -10.95 0.34 2.86
N GLN A 76 -11.40 1.43 2.25
CA GLN A 76 -12.21 2.43 2.93
C GLN A 76 -13.57 1.87 3.38
N SER A 77 -14.18 0.99 2.59
CA SER A 77 -15.44 0.31 2.97
C SER A 77 -15.28 -0.66 4.14
N GLN A 78 -14.05 -1.08 4.47
CA GLN A 78 -13.72 -1.83 5.70
C GLN A 78 -13.58 -0.93 6.95
N GLY A 79 -14.00 0.34 6.86
CA GLY A 79 -13.94 1.30 7.96
C GLY A 79 -12.56 1.95 8.17
N GLN A 80 -11.62 1.76 7.24
CA GLN A 80 -10.28 2.34 7.34
C GLN A 80 -10.24 3.78 6.81
N ASN A 81 -9.79 4.72 7.64
CA ASN A 81 -9.54 6.09 7.21
C ASN A 81 -8.11 6.24 6.67
N LEU A 82 -8.00 6.53 5.37
CA LEU A 82 -6.72 6.63 4.68
C LEU A 82 -6.16 8.06 4.59
N LYS A 83 -6.89 9.05 5.10
CA LYS A 83 -6.48 10.46 5.01
C LYS A 83 -5.15 10.68 5.74
N LYS A 84 -4.17 11.25 5.02
CA LYS A 84 -2.85 11.65 5.54
C LYS A 84 -2.00 10.50 6.09
N LEU A 85 -2.28 9.25 5.71
CA LEU A 85 -1.39 8.14 6.05
C LEU A 85 -0.12 8.19 5.18
N PRO A 86 1.08 7.99 5.77
CA PRO A 86 2.27 7.71 5.00
C PRO A 86 2.06 6.47 4.12
N VAL A 87 2.51 6.54 2.86
CA VAL A 87 2.37 5.44 1.89
C VAL A 87 3.74 4.85 1.60
N LEU A 88 3.86 3.54 1.79
CA LEU A 88 4.95 2.73 1.26
C LEU A 88 4.52 2.19 -0.10
N LEU A 89 5.12 2.70 -1.18
CA LEU A 89 4.86 2.26 -2.55
C LEU A 89 5.91 1.23 -2.96
N THR A 90 5.45 0.05 -3.38
CA THR A 90 6.30 -1.01 -3.95
C THR A 90 5.85 -1.35 -5.37
N MET A 91 6.80 -1.71 -6.21
CA MET A 91 6.55 -2.10 -7.59
C MET A 91 7.63 -3.05 -8.08
N GLY A 92 7.25 -3.99 -8.95
CA GLY A 92 8.21 -4.88 -9.60
C GLY A 92 9.15 -4.10 -10.53
N PRO A 93 10.44 -4.50 -10.68
CA PRO A 93 11.41 -3.78 -11.51
C PRO A 93 11.01 -3.75 -12.99
N ASN A 94 10.21 -4.71 -13.45
CA ASN A 94 9.68 -4.75 -14.82
C ASN A 94 8.78 -3.56 -15.15
N ILE A 95 8.17 -2.93 -14.13
CA ILE A 95 7.38 -1.70 -14.28
C ILE A 95 8.27 -0.52 -14.72
N LEU A 96 9.51 -0.47 -14.24
CA LEU A 96 10.47 0.59 -14.57
C LEU A 96 11.09 0.40 -15.97
N LYS A 97 11.12 -0.83 -16.49
CA LYS A 97 11.67 -1.14 -17.82
C LYS A 97 10.84 -0.60 -18.99
N ALA A 98 9.64 -0.07 -18.75
CA ALA A 98 8.75 0.45 -19.80
C ALA A 98 9.26 1.73 -20.50
N ARG A 99 10.44 2.26 -20.13
CA ARG A 99 11.00 3.46 -20.77
C ARG A 99 12.53 3.48 -20.81
N VAL A 100 13.13 2.62 -21.64
CA VAL A 100 14.42 2.90 -22.28
C VAL A 100 14.30 2.50 -23.74
N SER A 101 13.65 3.35 -24.51
CA SER A 101 13.74 3.33 -25.97
C SER A 101 14.61 4.53 -26.35
N LEU A 102 15.87 4.26 -26.68
CA LEU A 102 16.70 5.17 -27.47
C LEU A 102 16.31 5.06 -28.94
#